data_AF-A0A7W0T6C1-F1
#
_entry.id   AF-A0A7W0T6C1-F1
#
_cell.length_a   1.000
_cell.length_b   1.000
_cell.length_c   1.000
_cell.angle_alpha   90.00
_cell.angle_beta   90.00
_cell.angle_gamma   90.00
#
_symmetry.space_group_name_H-M   'P 1'
#
loop_
_entity.id
_entity.type
_entity.pdbx_description
1 polymer ?
#
loop_
_entity_poly.entity_id
_entity_poly.type
_entity_poly.pdbx_seq_one_letter_code
_entity_poly.pdbx_strand_id
1 'polypeptide(L)' 'MPNIGITEIVIVLLAALLIFGPKRLPELGRSLGRGMREFKDGVSGKGNDDDFRQLEPPVDENDPVVTARERDSV' A
#
# COMPACT_ATOMS: atom_id res chain seq x y z
N MET A 1 0.80 34.06 -26.38
CA MET A 1 0.99 33.45 -25.05
C MET A 1 1.90 32.24 -25.22
N PRO A 2 2.96 32.08 -24.44
CA PRO A 2 3.79 30.87 -24.52
C PRO A 2 2.93 29.67 -24.15
N ASN A 3 2.71 28.79 -25.14
CA ASN A 3 1.97 27.56 -24.94
C ASN A 3 2.97 26.53 -24.44
N ILE A 4 3.12 26.43 -23.12
CA ILE A 4 3.93 25.41 -22.48
C ILE A 4 3.33 24.05 -22.86
N GLY A 5 3.92 23.44 -23.88
CA GLY A 5 3.53 22.14 -24.38
C GLY A 5 4.21 21.02 -23.60
N ILE A 6 3.75 19.79 -23.85
CA ILE A 6 4.40 18.57 -23.31
C ILE A 6 5.90 18.57 -23.61
N THR A 7 6.31 19.08 -24.79
CA THR A 7 7.72 19.19 -25.20
C THR A 7 8.55 20.05 -24.25
N GLU A 8 8.05 21.22 -23.82
CA GLU A 8 8.78 22.09 -22.90
C GLU A 8 8.89 21.47 -21.51
N ILE A 9 7.82 20.81 -21.04
CA ILE A 9 7.86 20.07 -19.78
C ILE A 9 8.94 18.97 -19.84
N VAL A 10 9.03 18.22 -20.94
CA VAL A 10 10.05 17.18 -21.12
C VAL A 10 11.46 17.76 -21.12
N ILE A 11 11.69 18.91 -21.78
CA ILE A 11 13.00 19.58 -21.78
C ILE A 11 13.40 20.02 -20.37
N VAL A 12 12.48 20.63 -19.63
CA VAL A 12 12.73 21.05 -18.24
C VAL A 12 12.97 19.83 -17.34
N LEU A 13 12.20 18.76 -17.53
CA LEU A 13 12.40 17.51 -16.80
C LEU A 13 13.80 16.94 -17.08
N LEU A 14 14.25 16.96 -18.34
CA LEU A 14 15.59 16.51 -18.74
C LEU A 14 16.69 17.34 -18.08
N ALA A 15 16.53 18.66 -18.03
CA ALA A 15 17.47 19.55 -17.33
C ALA A 15 17.50 19.26 -15.82
N ALA A 16 16.33 19.07 -15.19
CA ALA A 16 16.23 18.68 -13.79
C ALA A 16 16.84 17.29 -13.54
N LEU A 17 16.65 16.34 -14.45
CA LEU A 17 17.25 15.01 -14.43
C LEU A 17 18.77 15.05 -14.53
N LEU A 18 19.36 16.03 -15.21
CA LEU A 18 20.82 16.22 -15.25
C LEU A 18 21.36 16.75 -13.91
N ILE A 19 20.63 17.67 -13.28
CA ILE A 19 21.04 18.28 -11.99
C ILE A 19 20.83 17.28 -10.83
N PHE A 20 19.65 16.68 -10.75
CA PHE A 20 19.28 15.78 -9.66
C PHE A 20 19.65 14.33 -9.94
N GLY A 21 19.76 13.93 -11.20
CA GLY A 21 20.00 12.55 -11.61
C GLY A 21 18.71 11.73 -11.79
N PRO A 22 18.65 10.81 -12.77
CA PRO A 22 17.47 9.95 -13.03
C PRO A 22 17.14 8.99 -11.89
N LYS A 23 18.11 8.69 -11.02
CA LYS A 23 17.89 7.82 -9.86
C LYS A 23 17.19 8.53 -8.70
N ARG A 24 17.32 9.86 -8.56
CA ARG A 24 16.76 10.61 -7.42
C ARG A 24 15.26 10.88 -7.55
N LEU A 25 14.76 11.11 -8.76
CA LEU A 25 13.33 11.29 -9.04
C LEU A 25 12.44 10.13 -8.55
N PRO A 26 12.71 8.85 -8.88
CA PRO A 26 11.89 7.74 -8.39
C PRO A 26 12.05 7.52 -6.88
N GLU A 27 13.19 7.86 -6.30
CA GLU A 27 13.42 7.75 -4.86
C GLU A 27 12.60 8.78 -4.08
N LEU A 28 12.60 10.04 -4.53
CA LEU A 28 11.73 11.11 -4.01
C LEU A 28 10.24 10.81 -4.25
N GLY A 29 9.89 10.27 -5.41
CA GLY A 29 8.52 9.86 -5.72
C GLY A 29 8.01 8.75 -4.81
N ARG A 30 8.86 7.76 -4.45
CA ARG A 30 8.51 6.69 -3.51
C ARG A 30 8.33 7.21 -2.08
N SER A 31 9.17 8.12 -1.61
CA SER A 31 9.03 8.70 -0.27
C SER A 31 7.78 9.59 -0.17
N LEU A 32 7.56 10.46 -1.15
CA LEU A 32 6.35 11.28 -1.26
C LEU A 32 5.08 10.44 -1.43
N GLY A 33 5.15 9.37 -2.22
CA GLY A 33 4.02 8.47 -2.47
C GLY A 33 3.57 7.74 -1.21
N ARG A 34 4.52 7.25 -0.38
CA ARG A 34 4.21 6.65 0.93
C ARG A 34 3.58 7.67 1.87
N GLY A 35 4.20 8.84 2.01
CA GLY A 35 3.66 9.91 2.87
C GLY A 35 2.28 10.39 2.42
N MET A 36 2.05 10.51 1.11
CA MET A 36 0.74 10.90 0.56
C MET A 36 -0.31 9.80 0.70
N ARG A 37 0.10 8.52 0.67
CA ARG A 37 -0.79 7.40 0.98
C ARG A 37 -1.19 7.41 2.45
N GLU A 38 -0.23 7.48 3.37
CA GLU A 38 -0.49 7.58 4.81
C GLU A 38 -1.33 8.82 5.16
N PHE A 39 -1.04 9.96 4.54
CA PHE A 39 -1.83 11.18 4.68
C PHE A 39 -3.26 10.99 4.17
N LYS A 40 -3.45 10.34 3.01
CA LYS A 40 -4.79 10.07 2.48
C LYS A 40 -5.55 9.06 3.33
N ASP A 41 -4.88 8.03 3.84
CA ASP A 41 -5.49 6.99 4.68
C ASP A 41 -5.94 7.58 6.01
N GLY A 42 -5.12 8.46 6.62
CA GLY A 42 -5.47 9.21 7.82
C GLY A 42 -6.60 10.22 7.62
N VAL A 43 -6.63 10.93 6.48
CA VAL A 43 -7.71 11.88 6.16
C VAL A 43 -9.00 11.17 5.73
N SER A 44 -8.91 10.01 5.08
CA SER A 44 -10.07 9.25 4.59
C SER A 44 -10.63 8.26 5.61
N GLY A 45 -10.02 8.15 6.80
CA GLY A 45 -10.44 7.21 7.85
C GLY A 45 -10.31 5.74 7.48
N LYS A 46 -9.60 5.42 6.39
CA LYS A 46 -9.37 4.06 5.89
C LYS A 46 -8.07 3.55 6.51
N GLY A 47 -8.12 3.26 7.82
CA GLY A 47 -7.11 2.43 8.46
C GLY A 47 -7.16 1.03 7.85
N ASN A 48 -6.00 0.42 7.62
CA ASN A 48 -5.87 -0.84 6.89
C ASN A 48 -6.74 -1.96 7.52
N ASP A 49 -7.84 -2.31 6.87
CA ASP A 49 -8.72 -3.45 7.21
C ASP A 49 -8.07 -4.83 6.92
N ASP A 50 -6.78 -4.85 6.55
CA ASP A 50 -6.08 -6.05 6.08
C ASP A 50 -5.35 -6.82 7.20
N ASP A 51 -5.20 -6.26 8.41
CA ASP A 51 -4.57 -6.96 9.55
C ASP A 51 -5.49 -7.99 10.24
N PHE A 52 -6.80 -7.94 10.01
CA PHE A 52 -7.76 -8.83 10.69
C PHE A 52 -7.92 -10.22 10.04
N ARG A 53 -7.36 -10.45 8.84
CA ARG A 53 -7.50 -11.75 8.14
C ARG A 53 -6.45 -12.78 8.53
N GLN A 54 -5.47 -12.43 9.38
CA GLN A 54 -4.42 -13.34 9.84
C GLN A 54 -4.64 -13.91 11.25
N LEU A 55 -5.74 -13.52 11.92
CA LEU A 55 -6.11 -14.00 13.25
C LEU A 55 -7.13 -15.15 13.25
N GLU A 56 -7.65 -15.56 12.10
CA GLU A 56 -8.35 -16.84 12.00
C GLU A 56 -7.28 -17.92 11.78
N PRO A 57 -6.90 -18.69 12.82
CA PRO A 57 -6.12 -19.91 12.58
C PRO A 57 -6.92 -20.76 11.59
N PRO A 58 -6.27 -21.45 10.64
CA PRO A 58 -6.96 -22.42 9.82
C PRO A 58 -7.66 -23.38 10.78
N VAL A 59 -9.00 -23.39 10.72
CA VAL A 59 -9.80 -24.33 11.51
C VAL A 59 -9.39 -25.71 11.00
N ASP A 60 -8.48 -26.36 11.70
CA ASP A 60 -8.10 -27.73 11.43
C ASP A 60 -9.31 -28.58 11.81
N GLU A 61 -10.02 -29.05 10.80
CA GLU A 61 -11.21 -29.90 10.92
C GLU A 61 -10.91 -31.19 11.71
N ASN A 62 -9.63 -31.55 11.90
CA ASN A 62 -9.19 -32.69 12.69
C ASN A 62 -8.86 -32.35 14.15
N ASP A 63 -9.20 -31.15 14.64
CA ASP A 63 -8.95 -30.77 16.03
C ASP A 63 -9.76 -31.66 17.00
N PRO A 64 -9.09 -32.44 17.88
CA PRO A 64 -9.75 -33.32 18.85
C PRO A 64 -10.66 -32.58 19.85
N VAL A 65 -10.55 -31.25 19.96
CA VAL A 65 -11.40 -30.42 20.82
C VAL A 65 -12.86 -30.34 20.30
N VAL A 66 -13.09 -30.45 18.98
CA VAL A 66 -14.45 -30.39 18.40
C VAL A 66 -15.20 -31.73 18.56
N THR A 67 -14.48 -32.85 18.55
CA THR A 67 -15.09 -34.20 18.52
C THR A 67 -15.56 -34.70 19.90
N ALA A 68 -15.16 -34.04 20.99
CA ALA A 68 -15.39 -34.54 22.36
C ALA A 68 -16.74 -34.13 22.98
N ARG A 69 -17.52 -33.21 22.37
CA ARG A 69 -18.79 -32.73 22.96
C ARG A 69 -20.05 -33.48 22.52
N GLU A 70 -19.95 -34.42 21.58
CA GLU A 70 -21.13 -35.06 20.97
C GLU A 70 -21.46 -36.45 21.53
N ARG A 71 -20.72 -36.93 22.54
CA ARG A 71 -20.88 -38.30 23.09
C ARG A 71 -21.51 -38.40 24.48
N ASP A 72 -21.99 -37.30 25.05
CA ASP A 72 -22.59 -37.27 26.40
C ASP A 72 -24.12 -37.04 26.40
N SER A 73 -24.77 -37.08 25.24
CA SER A 73 -26.21 -36.79 25.10
C SER A 73 -27.07 -37.94 24.54
N VAL A 74 -26.60 -39.20 24.60
CA VAL A 74 -27.42 -40.40 24.30
C VAL A 74 -27.47 -41.36 25.48
#